data_AF-K9YNJ3-F1
#
_entry.id   AF-K9YNJ3-F1
#
_cell.length_a   1.000
_cell.length_b   1.000
_cell.length_c   1.000
_cell.angle_alpha   90.00
_cell.angle_beta   90.00
_cell.angle_gamma   90.00
#
_symmetry.space_group_name_H-M   'P 1'
#
loop_
_entity.id
_entity.type
_entity.pdbx_description
1 polymer ?
#
loop_
_entity_poly.entity_id
_entity_poly.type
_entity_poly.pdbx_seq_one_letter_code
_entity_poly.pdbx_strand_id
1 'polypeptide(L)' 'MGLVKDLQIGDLMCYATLENENGEEFYRGASFEICEQSETYLNQTVALSYEMVNINDCESIEPCGKTRQEEIITAMEIIP' A
#
# COMPACT_ATOMS: atom_id res chain seq x y z
N MET A 1 6.00 -6.35 10.27
CA MET A 1 4.71 -6.06 10.93
C MET A 1 4.58 -4.56 11.05
N GLY A 2 3.36 -4.02 11.10
CA GLY A 2 3.15 -2.60 11.31
C GLY A 2 1.72 -2.32 11.75
N LEU A 3 1.53 -1.27 12.54
CA LEU A 3 0.22 -0.75 12.91
C LEU A 3 -0.31 0.12 11.76
N VAL A 4 -1.49 -0.19 11.24
CA VAL A 4 -2.12 0.61 10.18
C VAL A 4 -2.69 1.89 10.77
N LYS A 5 -2.11 3.04 10.37
CA LYS A 5 -2.51 4.37 10.83
C LYS A 5 -3.49 5.04 9.86
N ASP A 6 -3.28 4.81 8.57
CA ASP A 6 -4.12 5.39 7.52
C ASP A 6 -4.06 4.55 6.24
N LEU A 7 -5.14 4.57 5.47
CA LEU A 7 -5.28 3.93 4.15
C LEU A 7 -6.07 4.87 3.24
N GLN A 8 -5.43 5.33 2.17
CA GLN A 8 -6.02 6.28 1.24
C GLN A 8 -5.97 5.75 -0.20
N ILE A 9 -7.13 5.74 -0.87
CA ILE A 9 -7.22 5.41 -2.29
C ILE A 9 -6.59 6.56 -3.07
N GLY A 10 -5.52 6.28 -3.79
CA GLY A 10 -4.86 7.21 -4.71
C GLY A 10 -5.15 6.91 -6.17
N ASP A 11 -4.58 7.72 -7.06
CA ASP A 11 -4.80 7.59 -8.51
C ASP A 11 -4.13 6.34 -9.11
N LEU A 12 -2.98 5.92 -8.55
CA LEU A 12 -2.19 4.80 -9.05
C LEU A 12 -2.30 3.53 -8.21
N MET A 13 -2.56 3.67 -6.91
CA MET A 13 -2.60 2.57 -5.94
C MET A 13 -3.23 3.04 -4.62
N CYS A 14 -3.40 2.11 -3.68
CA CYS A 14 -3.69 2.46 -2.29
C CYS A 14 -2.40 2.94 -1.61
N TYR A 15 -2.49 4.00 -0.82
CA TYR A 15 -1.37 4.50 0.00
C TYR A 15 -1.62 4.15 1.46
N ALA A 16 -0.70 3.40 2.05
CA ALA A 16 -0.75 2.97 3.44
C ALA A 16 0.27 3.74 4.29
N THR A 17 -0.21 4.30 5.41
CA THR A 17 0.63 4.83 6.47
C THR A 17 0.67 3.81 7.60
N LEU A 18 1.88 3.37 7.93
CA LEU A 18 2.14 2.32 8.91
C LEU A 18 3.09 2.83 9.98
N GLU A 19 2.93 2.36 11.20
CA GLU A 19 3.87 2.61 12.31
C GLU A 19 4.60 1.30 12.65
N ASN A 20 5.93 1.35 12.72
CA ASN A 20 6.74 0.19 13.10
C ASN A 20 6.84 0.05 14.63
N GLU A 21 7.48 -1.02 15.11
CA GLU A 21 7.63 -1.30 16.55
C GLU A 21 8.43 -0.24 17.31
N ASN A 22 9.26 0.55 16.60
CA ASN A 22 10.02 1.65 17.18
C ASN A 22 9.21 2.96 17.26
N GLY A 23 7.95 2.95 16.81
CA GLY A 23 7.09 4.12 16.72
C GLY A 23 7.38 5.03 15.52
N GLU A 24 8.15 4.56 14.54
CA GLU A 24 8.44 5.33 13.33
C GLU A 24 7.37 5.08 12.27
N GLU A 25 6.82 6.16 11.73
CA GLU A 25 5.87 6.10 10.63
C GLU A 25 6.59 5.92 9.29
N PHE A 26 6.03 5.06 8.44
CA PHE A 26 6.50 4.83 7.09
C PHE A 26 5.34 4.64 6.13
N TYR A 27 5.58 5.05 4.89
CA TYR A 27 4.58 5.08 3.81
C TYR A 27 4.89 4.00 2.80
N ARG A 28 3.87 3.25 2.37
CA ARG A 28 4.01 2.22 1.33
C ARG A 28 2.81 2.20 0.40
N GLY A 29 3.09 1.91 -0.87
CA GLY A 29 2.06 1.53 -1.82
C GLY A 29 1.44 0.19 -1.45
N ALA A 30 0.15 0.04 -1.72
CA ALA A 30 -0.63 -1.16 -1.49
C ALA A 30 -1.62 -1.39 -2.65
N SER A 31 -2.10 -2.62 -2.81
CA SER A 31 -3.15 -2.90 -3.78
C SER A 31 -4.45 -2.18 -3.40
N PHE A 32 -5.29 -1.89 -4.39
CA PHE A 32 -6.58 -1.23 -4.15
C PHE A 32 -7.47 -2.04 -3.21
N GLU A 33 -7.38 -3.38 -3.23
CA GLU A 33 -8.16 -4.27 -2.37
C GLU A 33 -7.90 -4.03 -0.87
N ILE A 34 -6.69 -3.61 -0.51
CA ILE A 34 -6.36 -3.23 0.88
C ILE A 34 -7.19 -2.02 1.31
N CYS A 35 -7.30 -1.01 0.45
CA CYS A 35 -8.08 0.20 0.74
C CYS A 35 -9.60 -0.07 0.80
N GLU A 36 -10.10 -1.01 0.01
CA GLU A 36 -11.51 -1.46 0.08
C GLU A 36 -11.86 -2.08 1.44
N GLN A 37 -10.85 -2.60 2.15
CA GLN A 37 -10.97 -3.19 3.48
C GLN A 37 -10.44 -2.27 4.60
N SER A 38 -10.32 -0.97 4.34
CA SER A 38 -9.75 0.01 5.27
C SER A 38 -10.37 -0.03 6.67
N GLU A 39 -11.69 -0.15 6.79
CA GLU A 39 -12.38 -0.25 8.09
C GLU A 39 -11.96 -1.48 8.92
N THR A 40 -11.52 -2.56 8.26
CA THR A 40 -11.05 -3.78 8.93
C THR A 40 -9.62 -3.63 9.42
N TYR A 41 -8.77 -2.96 8.65
CA TYR A 41 -7.34 -2.88 8.92
C TYR A 41 -6.94 -1.68 9.78
N LEU A 42 -7.71 -0.58 9.77
CA LEU A 42 -7.37 0.63 10.51
C LEU A 42 -7.18 0.35 12.02
N ASN A 43 -6.09 0.85 12.58
CA ASN A 43 -5.66 0.62 13.97
C ASN A 43 -5.38 -0.85 14.34
N GLN A 44 -5.21 -1.73 13.36
CA GLN A 44 -4.76 -3.10 13.58
C GLN A 44 -3.26 -3.25 13.33
N THR A 45 -2.61 -4.10 14.11
CA THR A 45 -1.26 -4.57 13.81
C THR A 45 -1.35 -5.69 12.79
N VAL A 46 -0.64 -5.54 11.67
CA VAL A 46 -0.70 -6.50 10.56
C VAL A 46 0.67 -7.05 10.17
N ALA A 47 0.70 -8.30 9.73
CA ALA A 47 1.75 -8.84 8.89
C ALA A 47 1.51 -8.37 7.45
N LEU A 48 2.57 -7.92 6.78
CA LEU A 48 2.52 -7.36 5.44
C LEU A 48 3.16 -8.34 4.47
N SER A 49 2.46 -8.66 3.39
CA SER A 49 3.01 -9.39 2.25
C SER A 49 3.21 -8.44 1.08
N TYR A 50 4.31 -8.63 0.35
CA TYR A 50 4.74 -7.74 -0.72
C TYR A 50 4.91 -8.49 -2.03
N GLU A 51 4.59 -7.81 -3.12
CA GLU A 51 4.90 -8.30 -4.47
C GLU A 51 5.44 -7.17 -5.35
N MET A 52 6.30 -7.54 -6.29
CA MET A 52 6.78 -6.67 -7.34
C MET A 52 5.73 -6.57 -8.44
N VAL A 53 5.10 -5.40 -8.56
CA VAL A 53 4.06 -5.16 -9.56
C VAL A 53 4.50 -4.13 -10.58
N ASN A 54 3.91 -4.22 -11.76
CA ASN A 54 4.11 -3.28 -12.84
C ASN A 54 3.11 -2.13 -12.72
N ILE A 55 3.56 -0.97 -12.21
CA ILE A 55 2.75 0.25 -12.14
C ILE A 55 2.92 1.03 -13.44
N ASN A 56 1.80 1.38 -14.08
CA ASN A 56 1.79 2.13 -15.33
C ASN A 56 1.50 3.61 -15.07
N ASP A 57 2.52 4.44 -15.25
CA ASP A 57 2.51 5.88 -14.96
C ASP A 57 2.01 6.68 -16.18
N CYS A 58 0.71 6.56 -16.50
CA CYS A 58 0.13 7.20 -17.69
C CYS A 58 -0.84 8.32 -17.34
N GLU A 59 -0.29 9.53 -17.18
CA GLU A 59 -1.02 10.80 -17.21
C GLU A 59 -0.85 11.45 -18.59
N SER A 60 -1.43 10.84 -19.63
CA SER A 60 -1.78 11.50 -20.90
C SER A 60 -0.75 12.47 -21.54
N ILE A 61 0.37 11.96 -22.10
CA ILE A 61 1.07 12.47 -23.33
C ILE A 61 2.27 11.54 -23.65
N GLU A 62 2.43 11.20 -24.92
CA GLU A 62 3.42 10.21 -25.40
C GLU A 62 4.90 10.64 -25.27
N PRO A 63 5.84 9.69 -25.04
CA PRO A 63 5.61 8.24 -24.96
C PRO A 63 5.25 7.83 -23.52
N CYS A 64 3.96 7.62 -23.29
CA CYS A 64 3.44 6.96 -22.11
C CYS A 64 3.65 5.45 -22.27
N GLY A 65 4.00 4.76 -21.18
CA GLY A 65 4.35 3.33 -21.23
C GLY A 65 5.67 2.97 -20.54
N LYS A 66 6.20 3.84 -19.68
CA LYS A 66 7.24 3.41 -18.74
C LYS A 66 6.56 2.70 -17.57
N THR A 67 6.42 1.39 -17.72
CA THR A 67 6.11 0.53 -16.57
C THR A 67 7.28 0.61 -15.59
N ARG A 68 7.00 0.99 -14.34
CA ARG A 68 7.96 0.85 -13.26
C ARG A 68 7.58 -0.35 -12.43
N GLN A 69 8.57 -1.17 -12.09
CA GLN A 69 8.39 -2.19 -11.08
C GLN A 69 8.47 -1.52 -9.71
N GLU A 70 7.44 -1.74 -8.91
CA GLU A 70 7.35 -1.23 -7.55
C GLU A 70 6.94 -2.39 -6.64
N GLU A 71 7.61 -2.49 -5.50
CA GLU A 71 7.22 -3.43 -4.45
C GLU A 71 6.07 -2.79 -3.66
N ILE A 72 4.89 -3.40 -3.71
CA ILE A 72 3.70 -2.91 -2.99
C ILE A 72 3.15 -3.99 -2.07
N ILE A 73 2.38 -3.56 -1.08
CA ILE A 73 1.65 -4.46 -0.18
C ILE A 73 0.47 -5.07 -0.95
N THR A 74 0.41 -6.39 -1.04
CA THR A 74 -0.69 -7.10 -1.70
C THR A 74 -1.61 -7.82 -0.73
N ALA A 75 -1.15 -8.08 0.50
CA ALA A 75 -1.98 -8.66 1.55
C ALA A 75 -1.58 -8.16 2.94
N MET A 76 -2.60 -8.07 3.80
CA MET A 76 -2.47 -7.77 5.23
C MET A 76 -3.15 -8.86 6.05
N GLU A 77 -2.43 -9.44 7.00
CA GLU A 77 -2.98 -10.40 7.97
C GLU A 77 -2.95 -9.77 9.36
N ILE A 78 -4.10 -9.67 10.02
CA ILE A 78 -4.20 -9.11 11.37
C ILE A 78 -3.49 -10.05 12.35
N ILE A 79 -2.60 -9.48 13.15
CA ILE A 79 -1.90 -10.17 14.23
C ILE A 79 -2.64 -9.85 15.53
N PRO A 80 -3.22 -10.86 16.20
CA PRO A 80 -3.96 -10.68 17.45
C PRO A 80 -3.06 -10.38 18.66
#